data_AF-A0A7S1RKZ5-F1
#
_entry.id   AF-A0A7S1RKZ5-F1
#
_cell.length_a   1.000
_cell.length_b   1.000
_cell.length_c   1.000
_cell.angle_alpha   90.00
_cell.angle_beta   90.00
_cell.angle_gamma   90.00
#
_symmetry.space_group_name_H-M   'P 1'
#
loop_
_entity.id
_entity.type
_entity.pdbx_description
1 polymer ?
#
loop_
_entity_poly.entity_id
_entity_poly.type
_entity_poly.pdbx_seq_one_letter_code
_entity_poly.pdbx_strand_id
1 'polypeptide(L)'
;EHCWRGLDGLRAQGFIRHLGVSNFGEEQVQSIQALGLAPVAVNQLEFHPLINQRHRDVVAWCHRQGIAVTAYCSVEPVFGVSAGFNVLPRRYWPSDAASAAGRELPEARA
;
A
#
# COMPACT_ATOMS: atom_id res chain seq x y z
N GLU A 1 10.12 -11.49 11.90
CA GLU A 1 10.57 -12.88 11.68
C GLU A 1 9.42 -13.91 11.73
N HIS A 2 8.74 -14.09 12.86
CA HIS A 2 7.72 -15.16 13.03
C HIS A 2 6.66 -15.18 11.92
N CYS A 3 6.09 -14.02 11.58
CA CYS A 3 5.09 -13.92 10.50
C CYS A 3 5.63 -14.40 9.15
N TRP A 4 6.89 -14.08 8.82
CA TRP A 4 7.48 -14.47 7.54
C TRP A 4 7.67 -15.98 7.43
N ARG A 5 8.07 -16.63 8.54
CA ARG A 5 8.14 -18.10 8.63
C ARG A 5 6.77 -18.76 8.41
N GLY A 6 5.72 -18.20 9.01
CA GLY A 6 4.35 -18.68 8.81
C GLY A 6 3.90 -18.55 7.36
N LEU A 7 4.13 -17.39 6.75
CA LEU A 7 3.77 -17.14 5.35
C LEU A 7 4.57 -18.05 4.38
N ASP A 8 5.85 -18.29 4.64
CA ASP A 8 6.67 -19.21 3.82
C ASP A 8 6.16 -20.65 3.93
N GLY A 9 5.71 -21.08 5.12
CA GLY A 9 5.03 -22.35 5.30
C GLY A 9 3.75 -22.48 4.46
N LEU A 10 2.91 -21.44 4.42
CA LEU A 10 1.71 -21.41 3.58
C LEU A 10 2.04 -21.38 2.08
N ARG A 11 3.14 -20.73 1.69
CA ARG A 11 3.67 -20.80 0.32
C ARG A 11 4.11 -22.21 -0.05
N ALA A 12 4.84 -22.89 0.84
CA ALA A 12 5.28 -24.27 0.61
C ALA A 12 4.10 -25.24 0.46
N GLN A 13 2.97 -24.97 1.13
CA GLN A 13 1.72 -25.72 0.99
C GLN A 13 0.90 -25.36 -0.27
N GLY A 14 1.33 -24.36 -1.05
CA GLY A 14 0.68 -23.95 -2.29
C GLY A 14 -0.46 -22.93 -2.13
N PHE A 15 -0.74 -22.45 -0.90
CA PHE A 15 -1.77 -21.44 -0.66
C PHE A 15 -1.34 -20.04 -1.11
N ILE A 16 -0.04 -19.76 -1.08
CA ILE A 16 0.54 -18.47 -1.46
C ILE A 16 1.50 -18.69 -2.63
N ARG A 17 1.38 -17.87 -3.69
CA ARG A 17 2.32 -17.92 -4.83
C ARG A 17 3.60 -17.14 -4.56
N HIS A 18 3.46 -15.92 -4.02
CA HIS A 18 4.57 -15.01 -3.73
C HIS A 18 4.30 -14.23 -2.44
N LEU A 19 5.36 -13.88 -1.72
CA LEU A 19 5.30 -13.07 -0.50
C LEU A 19 5.78 -11.66 -0.80
N GLY A 20 5.20 -10.69 -0.11
CA GLY A 20 5.58 -9.28 -0.20
C GLY A 20 5.43 -8.56 1.13
N VAL A 21 5.89 -7.33 1.17
CA VAL A 21 5.80 -6.43 2.32
C VAL A 21 5.11 -5.12 1.90
N SER A 22 4.72 -4.31 2.88
CA SER A 22 4.17 -2.97 2.65
C SER A 22 4.77 -2.00 3.64
N ASN A 23 5.22 -0.84 3.18
CA ASN A 23 5.80 0.23 4.00
C ASN A 23 7.14 -0.13 4.65
N PHE A 24 7.95 -0.98 4.00
CA PHE A 24 9.24 -1.39 4.53
C PHE A 24 10.38 -0.56 3.93
N GLY A 25 11.35 -0.20 4.78
CA GLY A 25 12.65 0.33 4.38
C GLY A 25 13.65 -0.78 4.03
N GLU A 26 14.82 -0.38 3.50
CA GLU A 26 15.87 -1.31 3.03
C GLU A 26 16.32 -2.30 4.12
N GLU A 27 16.66 -1.81 5.32
CA GLU A 27 17.15 -2.64 6.44
C GLU A 27 16.12 -3.70 6.88
N GLN A 28 14.83 -3.35 6.84
CA GLN A 28 13.77 -4.27 7.22
C GLN A 28 13.61 -5.38 6.17
N VAL A 29 13.71 -5.04 4.89
CA VAL A 29 13.69 -6.03 3.80
C VAL A 29 14.93 -6.93 3.88
N GLN A 30 16.11 -6.37 4.10
CA GLN A 30 17.36 -7.13 4.28
C GLN A 30 17.26 -8.10 5.45
N SER A 31 16.70 -7.64 6.58
CA SER A 31 16.49 -8.48 7.76
C SER A 31 15.56 -9.67 7.48
N ILE A 32 14.55 -9.50 6.63
CA ILE A 32 13.68 -10.59 6.17
C ILE A 32 14.43 -11.54 5.22
N GLN A 33 15.16 -10.99 4.25
CA GLN A 33 15.91 -11.79 3.28
C GLN A 33 17.02 -12.62 3.94
N ALA A 34 17.63 -12.10 5.02
CA ALA A 34 18.64 -12.80 5.82
C ALA A 34 18.10 -14.08 6.50
N LEU A 35 16.78 -14.25 6.60
CA LEU A 35 16.18 -15.49 7.12
C LEU A 35 16.37 -16.70 6.19
N GLY A 36 16.74 -16.49 4.92
CA GLY A 36 16.94 -17.56 3.94
C GLY A 36 15.66 -18.28 3.53
N LEU A 37 14.51 -17.61 3.64
CA LEU A 37 13.18 -18.13 3.28
C LEU A 37 12.73 -17.59 1.93
N ALA A 38 11.43 -17.66 1.61
CA ALA A 38 10.87 -17.01 0.43
C ALA A 38 11.39 -15.57 0.25
N PRO A 39 11.85 -15.20 -0.96
CA PRO A 39 12.29 -13.85 -1.24
C PRO A 39 11.11 -12.87 -1.18
N VAL A 40 11.40 -11.62 -0.83
CA VAL A 40 10.43 -10.52 -0.93
C VAL A 40 10.20 -10.23 -2.41
N ALA A 41 9.02 -10.55 -2.94
CA ALA A 41 8.69 -10.34 -4.35
C ALA A 41 8.23 -8.91 -4.64
N VAL A 42 7.60 -8.25 -3.66
CA VAL A 42 7.05 -6.90 -3.81
C VAL A 42 7.14 -6.11 -2.51
N ASN A 43 7.40 -4.80 -2.62
CA ASN A 43 7.21 -3.83 -1.55
C ASN A 43 6.15 -2.81 -1.98
N GLN A 44 5.02 -2.76 -1.28
CA GLN A 44 3.96 -1.79 -1.55
C GLN A 44 4.20 -0.50 -0.75
N LEU A 45 4.22 0.66 -1.42
CA LEU A 45 4.61 1.95 -0.84
C LEU A 45 3.65 3.08 -1.26
N GLU A 46 3.48 4.07 -0.39
CA GLU A 46 2.77 5.31 -0.73
C GLU A 46 3.62 6.05 -1.75
N PHE A 47 3.15 6.13 -2.99
CA PHE A 47 3.98 6.69 -4.04
C PHE A 47 3.15 7.40 -5.09
N HIS A 48 3.23 8.73 -5.06
CA HIS A 48 2.53 9.62 -5.99
C HIS A 48 3.33 10.93 -6.15
N PRO A 49 2.96 11.81 -7.12
CA PRO A 49 3.74 13.00 -7.42
C PRO A 49 4.06 13.94 -6.23
N LEU A 50 3.22 13.94 -5.18
CA LEU A 50 3.44 14.73 -3.97
C LEU A 50 4.27 14.02 -2.88
N ILE A 51 4.26 12.68 -2.84
CA ILE A 51 4.98 11.87 -1.84
C ILE A 51 5.87 10.85 -2.56
N ASN A 52 6.76 11.35 -3.43
CA ASN A 52 7.76 10.51 -4.11
C ASN A 52 9.15 10.60 -3.45
N GLN A 53 9.51 11.79 -2.93
CA GLN A 53 10.85 12.07 -2.42
C GLN A 53 11.18 11.18 -1.23
N ARG A 54 10.20 10.96 -0.33
CA ARG A 54 10.34 10.11 0.87
C ARG A 54 10.72 8.67 0.54
N HIS A 55 10.28 8.15 -0.60
CA HIS A 55 10.43 6.75 -0.96
C HIS A 55 11.40 6.53 -2.14
N ARG A 56 12.00 7.58 -2.68
CA ARG A 56 12.87 7.48 -3.87
C ARG A 56 14.01 6.47 -3.70
N ASP A 57 14.71 6.53 -2.57
CA ASP A 57 15.88 5.69 -2.33
C ASP A 57 15.49 4.22 -2.17
N VAL A 58 14.46 3.93 -1.37
CA VAL A 58 13.97 2.56 -1.19
C VAL A 58 13.40 1.99 -2.49
N VAL A 59 12.72 2.79 -3.33
CA VAL A 59 12.22 2.37 -4.64
C VAL A 59 13.39 2.01 -5.56
N ALA A 60 14.40 2.88 -5.64
CA ALA A 60 15.59 2.62 -6.45
C ALA A 60 16.33 1.37 -5.95
N TRP A 61 16.40 1.18 -4.63
CA TRP A 61 16.99 -0.01 -4.03
C TRP A 61 16.20 -1.28 -4.34
N CYS A 62 14.87 -1.28 -4.18
CA CYS A 62 14.03 -2.42 -4.54
C CYS A 62 14.24 -2.84 -5.99
N HIS A 63 14.28 -1.89 -6.92
CA HIS A 63 14.55 -2.19 -8.33
C HIS A 63 15.93 -2.82 -8.55
N ARG A 64 16.98 -2.36 -7.86
CA ARG A 64 18.32 -2.99 -7.93
C ARG A 64 18.35 -4.41 -7.39
N GLN A 65 17.50 -4.72 -6.41
CA GLN A 65 17.37 -6.06 -5.82
C GLN A 65 16.43 -6.99 -6.61
N GLY A 66 15.81 -6.50 -7.70
CA GLY A 66 14.79 -7.27 -8.44
C GLY A 66 13.47 -7.42 -7.69
N ILE A 67 13.20 -6.53 -6.72
CA ILE A 67 11.95 -6.49 -5.95
C ILE A 67 10.98 -5.53 -6.65
N ALA A 68 9.77 -5.98 -6.94
CA ALA A 68 8.74 -5.12 -7.52
C ALA A 68 8.28 -4.05 -6.52
N VAL A 69 7.91 -2.87 -7.03
CA VAL A 69 7.26 -1.83 -6.22
C VAL A 69 5.83 -1.65 -6.71
N THR A 70 4.87 -1.72 -5.78
CA THR A 70 3.47 -1.37 -6.04
C THR A 70 3.15 -0.05 -5.36
N ALA A 71 2.79 0.96 -6.13
CA ALA A 71 2.35 2.24 -5.58
C ALA A 71 0.90 2.13 -5.08
N TYR A 72 0.65 2.44 -3.80
CA TYR A 72 -0.69 2.74 -3.30
C TYR A 72 -0.90 4.25 -3.18
N CYS A 73 -2.17 4.67 -3.13
CA CYS A 73 -2.55 6.09 -3.15
C CYS A 73 -1.94 6.88 -4.32
N SER A 74 -1.70 6.20 -5.45
CA SER A 74 -1.01 6.75 -6.62
C SER A 74 -1.72 7.96 -7.25
N VAL A 75 -3.03 8.11 -6.97
CA VAL A 75 -3.88 9.22 -7.44
C VAL A 75 -4.43 10.09 -6.30
N GLU A 76 -4.02 9.89 -5.05
CA GLU A 76 -4.60 10.59 -3.90
C GLU A 76 -4.56 12.13 -4.00
N PRO A 77 -3.46 12.77 -4.48
CA PRO A 77 -3.48 14.21 -4.73
C PRO A 77 -4.49 14.66 -5.78
N VAL A 78 -4.84 13.77 -6.72
CA VAL A 78 -5.77 14.03 -7.81
C VAL A 78 -7.22 13.99 -7.32
N PHE A 79 -7.49 13.27 -6.23
CA PHE A 79 -8.85 13.09 -5.68
C PHE A 79 -9.05 13.58 -4.24
N GLY A 80 -8.04 14.20 -3.61
CA GLY A 80 -8.21 14.95 -2.37
C GLY A 80 -8.61 14.10 -1.15
N VAL A 81 -8.02 12.91 -0.99
CA VAL A 81 -8.40 12.02 0.13
C VAL A 81 -7.19 11.49 0.91
N SER A 82 -6.46 12.36 1.61
CA SER A 82 -5.98 12.07 2.99
C SER A 82 -5.24 13.25 3.62
N ALA A 83 -6.01 14.21 4.12
CA ALA A 83 -5.67 14.97 5.34
C ALA A 83 -6.98 15.46 5.96
N GLY A 84 -7.88 14.53 6.28
CA GLY A 84 -9.24 14.86 6.70
C GLY A 84 -10.03 15.58 5.59
N PHE A 85 -11.31 15.80 5.84
CA PHE A 85 -12.29 16.39 4.93
C PHE A 85 -12.03 17.86 4.52
N ASN A 86 -10.80 18.38 4.54
CA ASN A 86 -10.57 19.83 4.64
C ASN A 86 -9.38 20.41 3.83
N VAL A 87 -9.11 19.92 2.62
CA VAL A 87 -8.07 20.56 1.76
C VAL A 87 -8.50 20.90 0.34
N LEU A 88 -9.72 20.58 -0.07
CA LEU A 88 -10.26 21.15 -1.31
C LEU A 88 -10.91 22.51 -1.00
N PRO A 89 -10.58 23.59 -1.75
CA PRO A 89 -11.37 24.81 -1.71
C PRO A 89 -12.85 24.47 -1.93
N ARG A 90 -13.76 25.08 -1.16
CA ARG A 90 -15.22 24.87 -1.20
C ARG A 90 -15.84 24.88 -2.61
N ARG A 91 -15.13 25.46 -3.58
CA ARG A 91 -15.44 25.49 -5.02
C ARG A 91 -15.48 24.11 -5.69
N TYR A 92 -14.75 23.12 -5.17
CA TYR A 92 -14.69 21.77 -5.74
C TYR A 92 -15.53 20.74 -4.98
N TRP A 93 -16.22 21.15 -3.92
CA TRP A 93 -17.23 20.32 -3.26
C TRP A 93 -18.51 20.37 -4.11
N PRO A 94 -19.02 19.23 -4.63
CA PRO A 94 -20.36 19.19 -5.20
C PRO A 94 -21.33 19.70 -4.13
N SER A 95 -22.21 20.65 -4.45
CA SER A 95 -23.16 21.23 -3.49
C SER A 95 -23.93 20.19 -2.68
N ASP A 96 -24.04 18.98 -3.22
CA ASP A 96 -24.89 17.91 -2.72
C ASP A 96 -24.12 16.84 -1.92
N ALA A 97 -22.78 16.90 -1.85
CA ALA A 97 -21.99 15.87 -1.18
C ALA A 97 -22.18 15.86 0.36
N ALA A 98 -22.73 16.93 0.95
CA ALA A 98 -23.18 16.93 2.34
C ALA A 98 -24.46 16.10 2.57
N SER A 99 -25.24 15.80 1.52
CA SER A 99 -26.50 15.04 1.63
C SER A 99 -26.32 13.51 1.57
N ALA A 100 -25.11 13.04 1.24
CA ALA A 100 -24.80 11.61 1.12
C ALA A 100 -24.44 10.95 2.47
N ALA A 101 -24.03 11.74 3.48
CA ALA A 101 -23.59 11.23 4.78
C ALA A 101 -24.73 10.74 5.71
N GLY A 102 -25.99 10.79 5.25
CA GLY A 102 -27.17 10.44 6.06
C GLY A 102 -28.20 9.56 5.37
N ARG A 103 -27.88 8.94 4.22
CA ARG A 103 -28.79 7.94 3.62
C ARG A 103 -28.43 6.57 4.16
N GLU A 104 -29.30 6.01 5.00
CA GLU A 104 -29.25 4.59 5.35
C GLU A 104 -29.21 3.76 4.06
N LEU A 105 -28.24 2.87 3.96
CA LEU A 105 -28.17 1.89 2.88
C LEU A 105 -29.37 0.95 3.04
N PRO A 106 -30.18 0.72 2.00
CA PRO A 106 -31.30 -0.20 2.13
C PRO A 106 -30.74 -1.60 2.44
N GLU A 107 -31.31 -2.24 3.47
CA GLU A 107 -30.96 -3.60 3.85
C GLU A 107 -30.96 -4.50 2.61
N ALA A 108 -29.82 -5.14 2.35
CA ALA A 108 -29.65 -6.10 1.28
C ALA A 108 -30.61 -7.27 1.54
N ARG A 109 -31.72 -7.32 0.80
CA ARG A 109 -32.58 -8.51 0.78
C ARG A 109 -31.82 -9.65 0.11
N ALA A 110 -31.84 -10.79 0.82
CA ALA A 110 -31.40 -12.11 0.35
C ALA A 110 -32.22 -12.61 -0.84
#